data_AF-A0A8D0HK59-F1
#
_entry.id   AF-A0A8D0HK59-F1
#
_cell.length_a   1.000
_cell.length_b   1.000
_cell.length_c   1.000
_cell.angle_alpha   90.00
_cell.angle_beta   90.00
_cell.angle_gamma   90.00
#
_symmetry.space_group_name_H-M   'P 1'
#
loop_
_entity.id
_entity.type
_entity.pdbx_description
1 polymer ?
#
loop_
_entity_poly.entity_id
_entity_poly.type
_entity_poly.pdbx_seq_one_letter_code
_entity_poly.pdbx_strand_id
1 'polypeptide(L)'
;MKRQLVQLTLLLRVLDPPLCDYLDSKESGSLCFCFRWILIWFKREFAFSEVLLLWEVLWTELPCPNFHLLVACAILDAERQALMHSGFGFNEILKHINELTMKMSVEEILCRAEAIYRQLAATPNALEHGPGTDPASPPPPPWLKVPSSPF
;
A
#
# COMPACT_ATOMS: atom_id res chain seq x y z
N MET A 1 -2.01 -8.39 12.31
CA MET A 1 -1.03 -8.39 11.20
C MET A 1 -1.56 -9.03 9.91
N LYS A 2 -1.91 -10.33 9.86
CA LYS A 2 -2.41 -10.99 8.62
C LYS A 2 -3.53 -10.22 7.90
N ARG A 3 -4.48 -9.65 8.65
CA ARG A 3 -5.56 -8.80 8.13
C ARG A 3 -5.06 -7.57 7.37
N GLN A 4 -3.99 -6.92 7.85
CA GLN A 4 -3.45 -5.72 7.21
C GLN A 4 -2.75 -6.04 5.89
N LEU A 5 -2.07 -7.19 5.79
CA LEU A 5 -1.52 -7.65 4.50
C LEU A 5 -2.64 -7.95 3.50
N VAL A 6 -3.73 -8.60 3.93
CA VAL A 6 -4.90 -8.80 3.07
C VAL A 6 -5.49 -7.46 2.60
N GLN A 7 -5.61 -6.48 3.49
CA GLN A 7 -6.07 -5.13 3.13
C GLN A 7 -5.11 -4.43 2.16
N LEU A 8 -3.79 -4.59 2.34
CA LEU A 8 -2.78 -4.08 1.43
C LEU A 8 -2.90 -4.71 0.03
N THR A 9 -3.09 -6.04 -0.05
CA THR A 9 -3.32 -6.73 -1.32
C THR A 9 -4.58 -6.23 -2.02
N LEU A 10 -5.67 -6.00 -1.28
CA LEU A 10 -6.90 -5.44 -1.84
C LEU A 10 -6.71 -4.01 -2.36
N LEU A 11 -6.02 -3.16 -1.60
CA LEU A 11 -5.68 -1.81 -2.06
C LEU A 11 -4.83 -1.85 -3.32
N LEU A 12 -3.79 -2.69 -3.35
CA LEU A 12 -2.93 -2.83 -4.52
C LEU A 12 -3.70 -3.32 -5.76
N ARG A 13 -4.64 -4.25 -5.60
CA ARG A 13 -5.49 -4.74 -6.70
C ARG A 13 -6.34 -3.61 -7.31
N VAL A 14 -6.80 -2.66 -6.50
CA VAL A 14 -7.58 -1.50 -6.98
C VAL A 14 -6.67 -0.46 -7.64
N LEU A 15 -5.49 -0.22 -7.05
CA LEU A 15 -4.57 0.83 -7.50
C LEU A 15 -3.79 0.44 -8.77
N ASP A 16 -3.29 -0.79 -8.83
CA ASP A 16 -2.48 -1.30 -9.92
C ASP A 16 -2.72 -2.81 -10.12
N PRO A 17 -3.84 -3.19 -10.78
CA PRO A 17 -4.12 -4.59 -11.08
C PRO A 17 -2.96 -5.29 -11.81
N PRO A 18 -2.29 -4.69 -12.82
CA PRO A 18 -1.13 -5.30 -13.48
C PRO A 18 0.03 -5.66 -12.54
N LEU A 19 0.39 -4.78 -11.60
CA LEU A 19 1.41 -5.09 -10.59
C LEU A 19 0.94 -6.21 -9.66
N CYS A 20 -0.32 -6.19 -9.25
CA CYS A 20 -0.86 -7.24 -8.39
C CYS A 20 -0.85 -8.62 -9.06
N ASP A 21 -1.28 -8.71 -10.32
CA ASP A 21 -1.27 -9.94 -11.11
C ASP A 21 0.16 -10.44 -11.35
N TYR A 22 1.10 -9.52 -11.58
CA TYR A 22 2.52 -9.85 -11.67
C TYR A 22 3.02 -10.48 -10.37
N LEU A 23 2.74 -9.89 -9.21
CA LEU A 23 3.15 -10.43 -7.91
C LEU A 23 2.51 -11.80 -7.63
N ASP A 24 1.24 -12.00 -8.01
CA ASP A 24 0.60 -13.33 -7.94
C ASP A 24 1.35 -14.36 -8.79
N SER A 25 1.72 -14.01 -10.02
CA SER A 25 2.48 -14.90 -10.92
C SER A 25 3.89 -15.25 -10.42
N LYS A 26 4.42 -14.48 -9.47
CA LYS A 26 5.73 -14.68 -8.83
C LYS A 26 5.63 -15.26 -7.42
N GLU A 27 4.50 -15.90 -7.08
CA GLU A 27 4.22 -16.46 -5.75
C GLU A 27 4.36 -15.43 -4.61
N SER A 28 4.21 -14.15 -4.96
CA SER A 28 4.47 -12.97 -4.14
C SER A 28 3.19 -12.22 -3.77
N GLY A 29 2.01 -12.72 -4.18
CA GLY A 29 0.69 -12.11 -3.97
C GLY A 29 0.25 -11.92 -2.52
N SER A 30 0.84 -12.70 -1.59
CA SER A 30 0.60 -12.55 -0.14
C SER A 30 1.24 -11.28 0.45
N LEU A 31 2.13 -10.62 -0.31
CA LEU A 31 2.89 -9.44 0.11
C LEU A 31 3.67 -9.65 1.42
N CYS A 32 4.10 -10.89 1.70
CA CYS A 32 4.88 -11.20 2.90
C CYS A 32 6.20 -10.41 2.98
N PHE A 33 6.76 -9.96 1.87
CA PHE A 33 7.93 -9.07 1.85
C PHE A 33 7.63 -7.68 2.46
N CYS A 34 6.36 -7.25 2.51
CA CYS A 34 5.92 -6.03 3.21
C CYS A 34 5.70 -6.25 4.71
N PHE A 35 5.83 -7.48 5.23
CA PHE A 35 5.51 -7.81 6.63
C PHE A 35 6.28 -6.93 7.61
N ARG A 36 7.58 -6.69 7.35
CA ARG A 36 8.45 -5.86 8.19
C ARG A 36 7.93 -4.43 8.29
N TRP A 37 7.49 -3.85 7.16
CA TRP A 37 6.99 -2.48 7.11
C TRP A 37 5.81 -2.28 8.05
N ILE A 38 4.85 -3.19 8.02
CA ILE A 38 3.63 -3.07 8.82
C ILE A 38 3.88 -3.46 10.29
N LEU A 39 4.72 -4.47 10.55
CA LEU A 39 4.98 -4.94 11.91
C LEU A 39 5.66 -3.87 12.77
N ILE A 40 6.66 -3.19 12.22
CA ILE A 40 7.47 -2.20 12.95
C ILE A 40 7.30 -0.78 12.40
N TRP A 41 6.18 -0.51 11.71
CA TRP A 41 5.80 0.83 11.25
C TRP A 41 6.95 1.53 10.52
N PHE A 42 7.54 0.84 9.55
CA PHE A 42 8.64 1.31 8.69
C PHE A 42 9.93 1.70 9.43
N LYS A 43 10.09 1.35 10.71
CA LYS A 43 11.25 1.74 11.54
C LYS A 43 12.63 1.34 10.99
N ARG A 44 12.67 0.34 10.11
CA ARG A 44 13.89 -0.13 9.45
C ARG A 44 14.09 0.43 8.05
N GLU A 45 13.14 1.17 7.50
CA GLU A 45 13.21 1.65 6.11
C GLU A 45 13.75 3.08 6.01
N PHE A 46 13.61 3.88 7.07
CA PHE A 46 13.95 5.30 7.08
C PHE A 46 14.98 5.64 8.17
N ALA A 47 15.72 6.72 7.96
CA ALA A 47 16.63 7.25 8.96
C ALA A 47 15.87 7.64 10.24
N PHE A 48 16.58 7.78 11.36
CA PHE A 48 15.93 8.04 12.65
C PHE A 48 15.10 9.33 12.66
N SER A 49 15.59 10.42 12.07
CA SER A 49 14.82 11.66 11.95
C SER A 49 13.61 11.52 11.02
N GLU A 50 13.78 10.79 9.91
CA GLU A 50 12.73 10.60 8.91
C GLU A 50 11.58 9.70 9.41
N VAL A 51 11.90 8.62 10.13
CA VAL A 51 10.86 7.77 10.71
C VAL A 51 10.04 8.52 11.77
N LEU A 52 10.64 9.45 12.52
CA LEU A 52 9.90 10.28 13.46
C LEU A 52 8.88 11.16 12.72
N LEU A 53 9.30 11.81 11.63
CA LEU A 53 8.39 12.59 10.78
C LEU A 53 7.25 11.73 10.22
N LEU A 54 7.56 10.53 9.72
CA LEU A 54 6.54 9.59 9.27
C LEU A 54 5.54 9.28 10.38
N TRP A 55 6.01 8.99 11.59
CA TRP A 55 5.16 8.67 12.72
C TRP A 55 4.31 9.84 13.19
N GLU A 56 4.85 11.06 13.19
CA GLU A 56 4.08 12.28 13.48
C GLU A 56 2.88 12.40 12.53
N VAL A 57 3.09 12.18 11.22
CA VAL A 57 2.00 12.19 10.24
C VAL A 57 1.02 11.04 10.48
N LEU A 58 1.50 9.80 10.65
CA LEU A 58 0.64 8.64 10.86
C LEU A 58 -0.24 8.76 12.12
N TRP A 59 0.28 9.39 13.19
CA TRP A 59 -0.45 9.61 14.44
C TRP A 59 -1.52 10.70 14.36
N THR A 60 -1.55 11.50 13.29
CA THR A 60 -2.68 12.41 13.05
C THR A 60 -3.96 11.67 12.67
N GLU A 61 -3.86 10.40 12.26
CA GLU A 61 -4.94 9.60 11.67
C GLU A 61 -5.57 10.24 10.40
N LEU A 62 -4.88 11.20 9.80
CA LEU A 62 -5.24 11.83 8.53
C LEU A 62 -4.40 11.25 7.38
N PRO A 63 -4.91 11.32 6.13
CA PRO A 63 -6.26 11.73 5.75
C PRO A 63 -7.31 10.61 5.94
N CYS A 64 -6.91 9.40 6.33
CA CYS A 64 -7.81 8.28 6.52
C CYS A 64 -7.31 7.29 7.59
N PRO A 65 -8.21 6.44 8.13
CA PRO A 65 -7.78 5.31 8.93
C PRO A 65 -6.86 4.38 8.14
N ASN A 66 -5.88 3.79 8.82
CA ASN A 66 -4.87 2.91 8.21
C ASN A 66 -4.04 3.56 7.09
N PHE A 67 -3.73 4.86 7.19
CA PHE A 67 -2.90 5.57 6.21
C PHE A 67 -1.53 4.90 5.97
N HIS A 68 -0.99 4.18 6.95
CA HIS A 68 0.23 3.37 6.80
C HIS A 68 0.15 2.30 5.70
N LEU A 69 -1.06 1.83 5.34
CA LEU A 69 -1.23 0.93 4.20
C LEU A 69 -1.06 1.66 2.86
N LEU A 70 -1.51 2.92 2.78
CA LEU A 70 -1.26 3.77 1.60
C LEU A 70 0.20 4.18 1.48
N VAL A 71 0.91 4.33 2.62
CA VAL A 71 2.38 4.47 2.62
C VAL A 71 3.05 3.23 2.01
N ALA A 72 2.61 2.02 2.37
CA ALA A 72 3.14 0.81 1.74
C ALA A 72 2.82 0.73 0.24
N CYS A 73 1.59 1.10 -0.18
CA CYS A 73 1.24 1.21 -1.60
C CYS A 73 2.11 2.23 -2.34
N ALA A 74 2.39 3.38 -1.72
CA ALA A 74 3.25 4.41 -2.30
C ALA A 74 4.68 3.91 -2.55
N ILE A 75 5.25 3.13 -1.63
CA ILE A 75 6.56 2.51 -1.84
C ILE A 75 6.50 1.50 -3.00
N LEU A 76 5.46 0.66 -3.06
CA LEU A 76 5.32 -0.30 -4.17
C LEU A 76 5.10 0.38 -5.52
N ASP A 77 4.36 1.48 -5.56
CA ASP A 77 4.14 2.29 -6.76
C ASP A 77 5.44 2.96 -7.23
N ALA A 78 6.26 3.49 -6.30
CA ALA A 78 7.58 4.04 -6.64
C ALA A 78 8.52 2.99 -7.26
N GLU A 79 8.45 1.75 -6.79
CA GLU A 79 9.32 0.65 -7.21
C GLU A 79 8.72 -0.23 -8.31
N ARG A 80 7.49 0.07 -8.75
CA ARG A 80 6.73 -0.70 -9.74
C ARG A 80 7.57 -1.06 -10.96
N GLN A 81 8.26 -0.07 -11.52
CA GLN A 81 9.03 -0.26 -12.75
C GLN A 81 10.19 -1.24 -12.52
N ALA A 82 10.93 -1.10 -11.42
CA ALA A 82 12.02 -1.99 -11.07
C ALA A 82 11.54 -3.43 -10.84
N LEU A 83 10.41 -3.59 -10.14
CA LEU A 83 9.80 -4.90 -9.85
C LEU A 83 9.36 -5.62 -11.12
N MET A 84 8.70 -4.92 -12.06
CA MET A 84 8.11 -5.54 -13.25
C MET A 84 9.08 -5.67 -14.42
N HIS A 85 9.95 -4.67 -14.69
CA HIS A 85 10.85 -4.70 -15.85
C HIS A 85 12.01 -5.68 -15.69
N SER A 86 12.42 -5.95 -14.45
CA SER A 86 13.57 -6.83 -14.16
C SER A 86 13.20 -8.31 -14.14
N GLY A 87 11.91 -8.66 -14.31
CA GLY A 87 11.43 -10.05 -14.35
C GLY A 87 11.62 -10.84 -13.06
N PHE A 88 11.82 -10.14 -11.93
CA PHE A 88 12.10 -10.71 -10.61
C PHE A 88 11.19 -11.88 -10.21
N GLY A 89 11.78 -12.90 -9.62
CA GLY A 89 11.07 -13.91 -8.84
C GLY A 89 10.89 -13.47 -7.39
N PHE A 90 10.31 -14.34 -6.57
CA PHE A 90 10.06 -14.06 -5.14
C PHE A 90 11.32 -13.58 -4.39
N ASN A 91 12.45 -14.27 -4.59
CA ASN A 91 13.69 -13.96 -3.88
C ASN A 91 14.28 -12.60 -4.31
N GLU A 92 14.21 -12.27 -5.60
CA GLU A 92 14.67 -10.98 -6.12
C GLU A 92 13.77 -9.84 -5.67
N ILE A 93 12.44 -10.03 -5.62
CA ILE A 93 11.50 -9.06 -5.04
C ILE A 93 11.86 -8.81 -3.59
N LEU A 94 12.01 -9.85 -2.78
CA LEU A 94 12.36 -9.73 -1.37
C LEU A 94 13.72 -9.04 -1.18
N LYS A 95 14.71 -9.37 -2.01
CA LYS A 95 16.03 -8.74 -1.99
C LYS A 95 15.94 -7.25 -2.33
N HIS A 96 15.27 -6.90 -3.43
CA HIS A 96 15.07 -5.52 -3.87
C HIS A 96 14.42 -4.68 -2.78
N ILE A 97 13.30 -5.16 -2.23
CA ILE A 97 12.58 -4.50 -1.15
C ILE A 97 13.46 -4.29 0.09
N ASN A 98 14.25 -5.29 0.48
CA ASN A 98 15.19 -5.13 1.58
C ASN A 98 16.30 -4.12 1.28
N GLU A 99 16.74 -4.01 0.03
CA GLU A 99 17.76 -3.08 -0.41
C GLU A 99 17.29 -1.62 -0.47
N LEU A 100 15.98 -1.34 -0.37
CA LEU A 100 15.42 0.02 -0.25
C LEU A 100 15.68 0.66 1.12
N THR A 101 16.06 -0.14 2.12
CA THR A 101 16.39 0.31 3.47
C THR A 101 17.31 1.54 3.42
N MET A 102 16.88 2.66 4.00
CA MET A 102 17.60 3.94 4.07
C MET A 102 17.86 4.62 2.71
N LYS A 103 17.12 4.27 1.66
CA LYS A 103 17.28 4.85 0.31
C LYS A 103 16.07 5.66 -0.17
N MET A 104 15.00 5.70 0.60
CA MET A 104 13.74 6.35 0.23
C MET A 104 13.61 7.69 0.97
N SER A 105 13.11 8.72 0.27
CA SER A 105 12.73 10.00 0.89
C SER A 105 11.36 9.88 1.55
N VAL A 106 11.28 10.15 2.86
CA VAL A 106 10.00 10.10 3.59
C VAL A 106 8.96 11.08 3.04
N GLU A 107 9.39 12.28 2.63
CA GLU A 107 8.50 13.32 2.10
C GLU A 107 7.89 12.89 0.77
N GLU A 108 8.71 12.33 -0.14
CA GLU A 108 8.22 11.85 -1.43
C GLU A 108 7.21 10.71 -1.26
N ILE A 109 7.48 9.78 -0.34
CA ILE A 109 6.58 8.67 -0.04
C ILE A 109 5.26 9.18 0.56
N LEU A 110 5.31 10.14 1.48
CA LEU A 110 4.11 10.75 2.07
C LEU A 110 3.28 11.49 1.02
N CYS A 111 3.90 12.30 0.16
CA CYS A 111 3.22 12.99 -0.93
C CYS A 111 2.53 12.00 -1.88
N ARG A 112 3.21 10.90 -2.24
CA ARG A 112 2.64 9.87 -3.10
C ARG A 112 1.49 9.13 -2.42
N ALA A 113 1.61 8.80 -1.13
CA ALA A 113 0.55 8.17 -0.36
C ALA A 113 -0.71 9.06 -0.27
N GLU A 114 -0.52 10.37 -0.08
CA GLU A 114 -1.63 11.32 -0.09
C GLU A 114 -2.26 11.46 -1.48
N ALA A 115 -1.46 11.48 -2.55
CA ALA A 115 -1.96 11.52 -3.93
C ALA A 115 -2.82 10.28 -4.24
N ILE A 116 -2.37 9.09 -3.83
CA ILE A 116 -3.11 7.84 -3.94
C ILE A 116 -4.45 7.94 -3.19
N TYR A 117 -4.44 8.46 -1.96
CA TYR A 117 -5.67 8.68 -1.20
C TYR A 117 -6.65 9.58 -1.97
N ARG A 118 -6.19 10.72 -2.49
CA ARG A 118 -7.03 11.68 -3.22
C ARG A 118 -7.61 11.05 -4.50
N GLN A 119 -6.84 10.23 -5.21
CA GLN A 119 -7.32 9.51 -6.40
C GLN A 119 -8.43 8.51 -6.06
N LEU A 120 -8.26 7.75 -4.98
CA LEU A 120 -9.28 6.82 -4.49
C LEU A 120 -10.55 7.56 -4.04
N ALA A 121 -10.40 8.66 -3.30
CA ALA A 121 -11.52 9.47 -2.83
C ALA A 121 -12.30 10.13 -3.99
N ALA A 122 -11.62 10.49 -5.08
CA ALA A 122 -12.24 11.05 -6.29
C ALA A 122 -12.95 9.99 -7.16
N THR A 123 -12.72 8.70 -6.91
CA THR A 123 -13.28 7.60 -7.71
C THR A 123 -14.20 6.72 -6.85
N PRO A 124 -15.39 7.19 -6.47
CA PRO A 124 -16.31 6.43 -5.62
C PRO A 124 -16.72 5.07 -6.21
N ASN A 125 -16.67 4.92 -7.54
CA ASN A 125 -17.12 3.69 -8.24
C ASN A 125 -16.04 2.61 -8.41
N ALA A 126 -14.76 2.89 -8.16
CA ALA A 126 -13.68 1.90 -8.36
C ALA A 126 -13.75 0.71 -7.39
N LEU A 127 -14.47 0.90 -6.28
CA LEU A 127 -14.60 -0.07 -5.19
C LEU A 127 -15.91 -0.86 -5.25
N GLU A 128 -16.86 -0.43 -6.10
CA GLU A 128 -18.11 -1.16 -6.36
C GLU A 128 -17.97 -2.17 -7.52
N HIS A 129 -16.93 -2.05 -8.37
CA HIS A 129 -16.77 -2.82 -9.61
C HIS A 129 -15.47 -3.65 -9.67
N GLY A 130 -15.08 -4.31 -8.57
CA GLY A 130 -14.13 -5.43 -8.67
C GLY A 130 -14.72 -6.58 -9.51
N PRO A 131 -13.92 -7.43 -10.18
CA PRO A 131 -14.44 -8.53 -10.98
C PRO A 131 -15.08 -9.57 -10.06
N GLY A 132 -16.40 -9.49 -9.90
CA GLY A 132 -17.14 -10.33 -8.98
C GLY A 132 -18.53 -9.80 -8.69
N THR A 133 -19.45 -9.99 -9.64
CA THR A 133 -20.85 -10.32 -9.34
C THR A 133 -20.93 -11.69 -8.63
N ASP A 134 -20.17 -11.86 -7.54
CA ASP A 134 -20.10 -13.08 -6.74
C ASP A 134 -20.55 -12.75 -5.31
N PRO A 135 -21.64 -13.37 -4.81
CA PRO A 135 -22.25 -13.07 -3.51
C PRO A 135 -21.41 -13.51 -2.29
N ALA A 136 -20.14 -13.89 -2.48
CA ALA A 136 -19.24 -14.43 -1.47
C ALA A 136 -18.04 -13.52 -1.10
N SER A 137 -17.94 -12.32 -1.70
CA SER A 137 -16.85 -11.39 -1.40
C SER A 137 -17.10 -10.60 -0.10
N PRO A 138 -16.08 -10.40 0.75
CA PRO A 138 -16.25 -9.67 2.00
C PRO A 138 -16.56 -8.19 1.72
N PRO A 139 -17.43 -7.56 2.52
CA PRO A 139 -17.83 -6.18 2.31
C PRO A 139 -16.63 -5.23 2.38
N PRO A 140 -16.70 -4.09 1.67
CA PRO A 140 -15.64 -3.09 1.73
C PRO A 140 -15.40 -2.66 3.19
N PRO A 141 -14.14 -2.35 3.55
CA PRO A 141 -13.80 -2.00 4.92
C PRO A 141 -14.61 -0.77 5.43
N PRO A 142 -15.03 -0.74 6.70
CA PRO A 142 -15.90 0.32 7.23
C PRO A 142 -15.34 1.75 7.14
N TRP A 143 -14.02 1.88 7.10
CA TRP A 143 -13.28 3.15 7.05
C TRP A 143 -13.21 3.78 5.65
N LEU A 144 -13.77 3.11 4.64
CA LEU A 144 -13.86 3.57 3.26
C LEU A 144 -15.17 4.30 2.94
N LYS A 145 -16.11 4.35 3.90
CA LYS A 145 -17.28 5.22 3.77
C LYS A 145 -16.76 6.66 3.86
N VAL A 146 -16.79 7.36 2.73
CA VAL A 146 -16.66 8.82 2.70
C VAL A 146 -17.61 9.35 3.78
N PRO A 147 -17.16 10.18 4.73
CA PRO A 147 -18.08 10.80 5.67
C PRO A 147 -19.14 11.49 4.83
N SER A 148 -20.40 11.09 5.00
CA SER A 148 -21.53 11.80 4.42
C SER A 148 -21.38 13.25 4.84
N SER A 149 -21.04 14.11 3.88
CA SER A 149 -20.88 15.54 4.10
C SER A 149 -22.09 16.05 4.90
N PRO A 150 -21.89 16.82 5.98
CA PRO A 150 -22.99 17.44 6.68
C PRO A 150 -23.42 18.70 5.91
N PHE A 151 -23.88 18.53 4.67
CA PHE A 151 -24.61 19.55 3.90
C PHE A 151 -25.62 18.86 2.99
#